data_AF-A0A3A5V8E6-F1
#
_entry.id   AF-A0A3A5V8E6-F1
#
_cell.length_a   1.000
_cell.length_b   1.000
_cell.length_c   1.000
_cell.angle_alpha   90.00
_cell.angle_beta   90.00
_cell.angle_gamma   90.00
#
_symmetry.space_group_name_H-M   'P 1'
#
loop_
_entity.id
_entity.type
_entity.pdbx_description
1 polymer ?
#
loop_
_entity_poly.entity_id
_entity_poly.type
_entity_poly.pdbx_seq_one_letter_code
_entity_poly.pdbx_strand_id
1 'polypeptide(L)' 'MADEISELMMAAIAAVLAETQADGDDPAQIARQPGSAWSQDHRRQMTGKKSLMNARAGRSPWR' A
#
# COMPACT_ATOMS: atom_id res chain seq x y z
N MET A 1 -16.22 -26.23 27.88
CA MET A 1 -15.82 -25.10 28.75
C MET A 1 -14.35 -24.72 28.55
N ALA A 2 -13.37 -25.61 28.77
CA ALA A 2 -11.95 -25.28 28.49
C ALA A 2 -11.65 -25.04 27.00
N ASP A 3 -12.33 -25.77 26.11
CA ASP A 3 -12.19 -25.63 24.66
C ASP A 3 -12.76 -24.31 24.12
N GLU A 4 -13.95 -23.91 24.59
CA GLU A 4 -14.54 -22.60 24.27
C GLU A 4 -13.73 -21.42 24.81
N ILE A 5 -13.08 -21.56 25.98
CA ILE A 5 -12.13 -20.56 26.47
C ILE A 5 -10.94 -20.44 25.50
N SER A 6 -10.53 -21.54 24.88
CA SER A 6 -9.45 -21.54 23.87
C SER A 6 -9.90 -20.90 22.56
N GLU A 7 -11.13 -21.14 22.11
CA GLU A 7 -11.71 -20.53 20.91
C GLU A 7 -11.93 -19.02 21.09
N LEU A 8 -12.52 -18.60 22.22
CA LEU A 8 -12.73 -17.18 22.55
C LEU A 8 -11.40 -16.44 22.69
N MET A 9 -10.40 -17.08 23.30
CA MET A 9 -9.05 -16.51 23.41
C MET A 9 -8.38 -16.40 22.04
N MET A 10 -8.50 -17.41 21.18
CA MET A 10 -7.98 -17.37 19.82
C MET A 10 -8.66 -16.29 18.98
N ALA A 11 -9.99 -16.15 19.10
CA ALA A 11 -10.75 -15.09 18.45
C ALA A 11 -10.35 -13.69 18.95
N ALA A 12 -10.13 -13.53 20.26
CA ALA A 12 -9.65 -12.28 20.84
C ALA A 12 -8.25 -11.91 20.34
N ILE A 13 -7.32 -12.88 20.28
CA ILE A 13 -5.99 -12.69 19.70
C ILE A 13 -6.08 -12.29 18.22
N ALA A 14 -6.91 -12.99 17.44
CA ALA A 14 -7.11 -12.69 16.03
C ALA A 14 -7.70 -11.28 15.81
N ALA A 15 -8.65 -10.86 16.64
CA ALA A 15 -9.25 -9.52 16.58
C ALA A 15 -8.21 -8.41 16.87
N VAL A 16 -7.36 -8.59 17.88
CA VAL A 16 -6.28 -7.63 18.18
C VAL A 16 -5.26 -7.56 17.04
N LEU A 17 -4.89 -8.71 16.48
CA LEU A 17 -3.98 -8.73 15.33
C LEU A 17 -4.60 -8.09 14.08
N ALA A 18 -5.90 -8.25 13.86
CA ALA A 18 -6.62 -7.62 12.76
C ALA A 18 -6.67 -6.09 12.93
N GLU A 19 -7.05 -5.61 14.11
CA GLU A 19 -7.14 -4.17 14.40
C GLU A 19 -5.78 -3.48 14.29
N THR A 20 -4.74 -4.08 14.87
CA THR A 20 -3.38 -3.51 14.84
C THR A 20 -2.73 -3.51 13.46
N GLN A 21 -3.20 -4.34 12.53
CA GLN A 21 -2.75 -4.37 11.14
C GLN A 21 -3.67 -3.58 10.20
N ALA A 22 -4.88 -3.21 10.62
CA ALA A 22 -5.85 -2.51 9.77
C ALA A 22 -5.42 -1.08 9.42
N ASP A 23 -4.70 -0.41 10.32
CA ASP A 23 -4.25 0.99 10.14
C ASP A 23 -2.92 1.13 9.38
N GLY A 24 -2.28 0.02 8.98
CA GLY A 24 -1.03 0.01 8.24
C GLY A 24 -1.19 -0.17 6.74
N ASP A 25 -0.17 0.22 5.96
CA ASP A 25 -0.08 -0.18 4.55
C ASP A 25 -0.06 -1.72 4.48
N ASP A 26 -1.01 -2.31 3.74
CA ASP A 26 -1.05 -3.75 3.52
C ASP A 26 0.31 -4.21 2.96
N PRO A 27 1.08 -5.07 3.69
CA PRO A 27 2.38 -5.51 3.24
C PRO A 27 2.35 -6.22 1.88
N ALA A 28 1.21 -6.81 1.50
CA ALA A 28 1.00 -7.36 0.16
C ALA A 28 0.90 -6.28 -0.94
N GLN A 29 0.49 -5.05 -0.59
CA GLN A 29 0.44 -3.91 -1.51
C GLN A 29 1.70 -3.04 -1.49
N ILE A 30 2.50 -3.03 -0.43
CA ILE A 30 3.69 -2.14 -0.32
C ILE A 30 4.60 -2.25 -1.56
N ALA A 31 4.88 -3.47 -2.02
CA ALA A 31 5.72 -3.70 -3.20
C ALA A 31 5.05 -3.31 -4.54
N ARG A 32 3.73 -3.14 -4.55
CA ARG A 32 2.94 -2.75 -5.73
C ARG A 32 2.75 -1.24 -5.83
N GLN A 33 2.97 -0.52 -4.73
CA GLN A 33 2.91 0.93 -4.76
C GLN A 33 4.06 1.48 -5.63
N PRO A 34 3.81 2.50 -6.46
CA PRO A 34 4.82 3.04 -7.37
C PRO A 34 5.97 3.77 -6.65
N GLY A 35 5.88 3.95 -5.32
CA GLY A 35 6.87 4.63 -4.48
C GLY A 35 6.69 6.15 -4.46
N SER A 36 7.66 6.86 -3.88
CA SER A 36 7.63 8.33 -3.83
C SER A 36 7.69 8.96 -5.23
N ALA A 37 7.21 10.20 -5.37
CA ALA A 37 7.26 10.93 -6.63
C ALA A 37 8.69 11.00 -7.23
N TRP A 38 9.71 11.16 -6.38
CA TRP A 38 11.11 11.15 -6.80
C TRP A 38 11.54 9.80 -7.37
N SER A 39 11.24 8.70 -6.68
CA SER A 39 11.58 7.35 -7.16
C SER A 39 10.90 7.00 -8.48
N GLN A 40 9.65 7.45 -8.66
CA GLN A 40 8.89 7.30 -9.89
C GLN A 40 9.50 8.11 -11.05
N ASP A 41 9.86 9.36 -10.78
CA ASP A 41 10.48 10.24 -11.78
C ASP A 41 11.87 9.72 -12.18
N HIS A 42 12.68 9.27 -11.22
CA HIS A 42 13.99 8.69 -11.49
C HIS A 42 13.91 7.44 -12.37
N ARG A 43 12.98 6.51 -12.08
CA ARG A 43 12.73 5.32 -12.93
C ARG A 43 12.32 5.71 -14.36
N ARG A 44 11.55 6.79 -14.51
CA ARG A 44 11.16 7.30 -15.83
C ARG A 44 12.35 7.86 -16.59
N GLN A 45 13.17 8.69 -15.94
CA GLN A 45 14.37 9.25 -16.56
C GLN A 45 15.36 8.16 -16.99
N MET A 46 15.61 7.16 -16.13
CA MET A 46 16.49 6.02 -16.43
C MET A 46 15.98 5.15 -17.59
N THR A 47 14.68 5.16 -17.86
CA THR A 47 14.06 4.43 -18.99
C THR A 47 13.79 5.32 -20.21
N GLY A 48 14.35 6.53 -20.25
CA GLY A 48 14.19 7.48 -21.36
C GLY A 48 12.78 8.09 -21.49
N LYS A 49 11.94 7.94 -20.46
CA LYS A 49 10.59 8.52 -20.43
C LYS A 49 10.64 9.98 -20.00
N LYS A 50 9.64 10.76 -20.44
CA LYS A 50 9.44 12.15 -20.00
C LYS A 50 9.19 12.20 -18.48
N SER A 51 9.59 13.31 -17.86
CA SER A 51 9.39 13.57 -16.42
C SER A 51 7.95 13.27 -15.97
N LEU A 52 7.81 12.81 -14.73
CA LEU A 52 6.55 12.52 -14.04
C LEU A 52 5.59 13.70 -14.12
N MET A 53 6.08 14.94 -13.97
CA MET A 53 5.23 16.13 -14.04
C MET A 53 4.63 16.31 -15.44
N ASN A 54 5.43 16.15 -16.50
CA ASN A 54 4.96 16.23 -17.88
C ASN A 54 3.95 15.11 -18.20
N ALA A 55 4.17 13.90 -17.68
CA ALA A 55 3.23 12.79 -17.90
C ALA A 55 1.90 12.97 -17.16
N ARG A 56 1.90 13.65 -16.00
CA ARG A 56 0.67 14.03 -15.30
C ARG A 56 -0.06 15.17 -16.02
N ALA A 57 0.67 16.15 -16.52
CA ALA A 57 0.11 17.27 -17.28
C ALA A 57 -0.59 16.82 -18.58
N GLY A 58 -0.10 15.78 -19.24
CA GLY A 58 -0.72 15.21 -20.45
C GLY A 58 -2.08 14.54 -20.22
N ARG A 59 -2.51 14.35 -18.97
CA ARG A 59 -3.84 13.82 -18.61
C ARG A 59 -4.86 14.90 -18.25
N SER A 60 -4.48 16.18 -18.29
CA SER A 60 -5.40 17.28 -18.07
C SER A 60 -6.43 17.33 -19.21
N PRO A 61 -7.74 17.38 -18.93
CA PRO A 61 -8.78 17.57 -19.94
C PRO A 61 -8.69 18.93 -20.64
N TRP A 62 -8.05 19.92 -20.00
CA TRP A 62 -7.97 21.30 -20.46
C TRP A 62 -6.79 21.54 -21.39
N ARG A 63 -6.47 20.55 -22.22
CA ARG A 63 -5.43 20.62 -23.26
C ARG A 63 -6.03 20.37 -24.63
#